data_AF-A0A950XGN0-F1
#
_entry.id   AF-A0A950XGN0-F1
#
_cell.length_a   1.000
_cell.length_b   1.000
_cell.length_c   1.000
_cell.angle_alpha   90.00
_cell.angle_beta   90.00
_cell.angle_gamma   90.00
#
_symmetry.space_group_name_H-M   'P 1'
#
loop_
_entity.id
_entity.type
_entity.pdbx_description
1 polymer ?
#
loop_
_entity_poly.entity_id
_entity_poly.type
_entity_poly.pdbx_seq_one_letter_code
_entity_poly.pdbx_strand_id
1 'polypeptide(L)'
;MGLWEADVRAGGTSYKYIYSIGRGAYVATGSVDENFMGFKYGPTMGTYTRAGNGSYRYRERGYVFDLKGRGVGSFSSTGTFRLSADGNTFTSPGTFTQYDASSKKTSSEPYSLTARRITA
;
A
#
# COMPACT_ATOMS: atom_id res chain seq x y z
N MET A 1 10.51 14.51 -0.83
CA MET A 1 10.08 13.55 0.21
C MET A 1 8.75 14.09 0.74
N GLY A 2 8.02 13.41 1.60
CA GLY A 2 6.81 14.02 2.16
C GLY A 2 5.80 13.02 2.69
N LEU A 3 4.78 13.56 3.35
CA LEU A 3 3.60 12.82 3.78
C LEU A 3 2.54 12.86 2.70
N TRP A 4 1.84 11.74 2.51
CA TRP A 4 0.82 11.58 1.49
C TRP A 4 -0.40 10.89 2.08
N GLU A 5 -1.59 11.36 1.71
CA GLU A 5 -2.84 10.65 1.94
C GLU A 5 -3.19 9.88 0.67
N ALA A 6 -3.57 8.61 0.82
CA ALA A 6 -3.98 7.80 -0.32
C ALA A 6 -5.33 7.12 -0.11
N ASP A 7 -6.10 7.11 -1.19
CA ASP A 7 -7.28 6.29 -1.34
C ASP A 7 -6.91 5.03 -2.15
N VAL A 8 -7.08 3.87 -1.55
CA VAL A 8 -6.86 2.56 -2.18
C VAL A 8 -8.19 1.87 -2.39
N ARG A 9 -8.43 1.36 -3.60
CA ARG A 9 -9.64 0.59 -3.94
C ARG A 9 -9.26 -0.83 -4.33
N ALA A 10 -9.74 -1.82 -3.58
CA ALA A 10 -9.51 -3.24 -3.78
C ALA A 10 -10.79 -4.02 -3.39
N GLY A 11 -11.12 -5.09 -4.10
CA GLY A 11 -12.25 -5.96 -3.74
C GLY A 11 -13.60 -5.25 -3.54
N GLY A 12 -13.86 -4.14 -4.25
CA GLY A 12 -15.07 -3.33 -4.09
C GLY A 12 -15.12 -2.42 -2.86
N THR A 13 -14.04 -2.37 -2.08
CA THR A 13 -13.93 -1.55 -0.86
C THR A 13 -12.88 -0.44 -1.05
N SER A 14 -12.99 0.64 -0.27
CA SER A 14 -12.06 1.76 -0.26
C SER A 14 -11.34 1.85 1.09
N TYR A 15 -10.05 2.21 1.06
CA TYR A 15 -9.19 2.37 2.22
C TYR A 15 -8.45 3.68 2.20
N LYS A 16 -8.17 4.20 3.39
CA LYS A 16 -7.32 5.36 3.57
C LYS A 16 -5.99 4.98 4.21
N TYR A 17 -4.94 5.50 3.61
CA TYR A 17 -3.56 5.30 4.05
C TYR A 17 -2.83 6.63 4.16
N ILE A 18 -1.92 6.70 5.12
CA ILE A 18 -0.90 7.76 5.21
C ILE A 18 0.45 7.15 4.86
N TYR A 19 1.12 7.72 3.87
CA TYR A 19 2.47 7.33 3.46
C TYR A 19 3.48 8.39 3.87
N SER A 20 4.62 7.95 4.40
CA SER A 20 5.84 8.74 4.50
C SER A 20 6.82 8.23 3.44
N ILE A 21 7.07 9.05 2.41
CA ILE A 21 7.84 8.64 1.22
C ILE A 21 9.17 9.40 1.13
N GLY A 22 10.27 8.67 1.00
CA GLY A 22 11.60 9.24 0.80
C GLY A 22 12.59 8.33 0.10
N ARG A 23 13.42 8.91 -0.78
CA ARG A 23 14.62 8.30 -1.40
C ARG A 23 14.51 6.79 -1.74
N GLY A 24 13.49 6.40 -2.50
CA GLY A 24 13.34 5.01 -2.97
C GLY A 24 12.67 4.05 -1.98
N ALA A 25 12.19 4.55 -0.85
CA ALA A 25 11.45 3.79 0.14
C ALA A 25 10.25 4.58 0.70
N TYR A 26 9.37 3.86 1.38
CA TYR A 26 8.29 4.46 2.15
C TYR A 26 7.85 3.56 3.30
N VAL A 27 7.22 4.19 4.28
CA VAL A 27 6.40 3.52 5.28
C VAL A 27 4.96 4.00 5.09
N ALA A 28 3.99 3.09 5.19
CA ALA A 28 2.59 3.42 5.12
C ALA A 28 1.85 2.86 6.33
N THR A 29 0.84 3.57 6.81
CA THR A 29 -0.11 3.04 7.79
C THR A 29 -1.52 3.25 7.28
N GLY A 30 -2.34 2.21 7.36
CA GLY A 30 -3.77 2.32 7.11
C GLY A 30 -4.51 2.80 8.35
N SER A 31 -5.78 3.16 8.19
CA SER A 31 -6.69 3.30 9.33
C SER A 31 -6.87 1.94 10.01
N VAL A 32 -6.44 1.83 11.27
CA VAL A 32 -6.58 0.59 12.07
C VAL A 32 -8.03 0.22 12.38
N ASP A 33 -8.97 1.11 12.10
CA ASP A 33 -10.41 0.91 12.29
C ASP A 33 -11.14 0.54 10.99
N GLU A 34 -10.47 0.65 9.83
CA GLU A 34 -11.02 0.21 8.55
C GLU A 34 -10.83 -1.30 8.38
N ASN A 35 -11.91 -2.05 8.56
CA ASN A 35 -11.92 -3.50 8.42
C ASN A 35 -11.92 -3.91 6.94
N PHE A 36 -10.94 -4.71 6.50
CA PHE A 36 -10.99 -5.40 5.21
C PHE A 36 -11.01 -6.90 5.40
N MET A 37 -12.01 -7.58 4.85
CA MET A 37 -12.18 -9.04 4.95
C MET A 37 -12.11 -9.58 6.39
N GLY A 38 -12.42 -8.75 7.40
CA GLY A 38 -12.30 -9.12 8.82
C GLY A 38 -10.87 -9.08 9.37
N PHE A 39 -9.95 -8.38 8.71
CA PHE A 39 -8.55 -8.20 9.14
C PHE A 39 -8.20 -6.72 9.33
N LYS A 40 -7.14 -6.52 10.12
CA LYS A 40 -6.41 -5.26 10.27
C LYS A 40 -5.03 -5.42 9.65
N TYR A 41 -4.56 -4.39 8.95
CA TYR A 41 -3.24 -4.40 8.31
C TYR A 41 -2.28 -3.54 9.13
N GLY A 42 -1.12 -4.10 9.46
CA GLY A 42 -0.08 -3.36 10.16
C GLY A 42 0.60 -2.33 9.27
N PRO A 43 1.51 -1.52 9.84
CA PRO A 43 2.36 -0.64 9.05
C PRO A 43 3.09 -1.42 7.95
N THR A 44 3.07 -0.86 6.75
CA THR A 44 3.70 -1.43 5.56
C THR A 44 5.01 -0.73 5.29
N MET A 45 6.02 -1.47 4.85
CA MET A 45 7.24 -0.88 4.29
C MET A 45 7.34 -1.25 2.82
N GLY A 46 7.69 -0.28 2.00
CA GLY A 46 7.88 -0.47 0.57
C GLY A 46 9.15 0.18 0.04
N THR A 47 9.58 -0.31 -1.10
CA THR A 47 10.69 0.25 -1.88
C THR A 47 10.21 0.51 -3.30
N TYR A 48 10.81 1.49 -3.96
CA TYR A 48 10.51 1.80 -5.35
C TYR A 48 11.74 2.24 -6.13
N THR A 49 11.71 1.94 -7.42
CA THR A 49 12.77 2.28 -8.38
C THR A 49 12.17 2.98 -9.59
N ARG A 50 12.88 3.99 -10.12
CA ARG A 50 12.44 4.73 -11.30
C ARG A 50 12.35 3.79 -12.50
N ALA A 51 11.20 3.82 -13.20
CA ALA A 51 10.94 3.05 -14.40
C ALA A 51 10.97 3.91 -15.69
N GLY A 52 11.18 5.22 -15.56
CA GLY A 52 11.19 6.20 -16.66
C GLY A 52 9.91 7.03 -16.73
N ASN A 53 9.96 8.20 -17.38
CA ASN A 53 8.78 9.03 -17.69
C ASN A 53 7.87 9.37 -16.48
N GLY A 54 8.47 9.59 -15.30
CA GLY A 54 7.72 9.88 -14.07
C GLY A 54 7.07 8.67 -13.41
N SER A 55 7.34 7.46 -13.91
CA SER A 55 6.84 6.19 -13.37
C SER A 55 7.88 5.51 -12.47
N TYR A 56 7.40 4.77 -11.48
CA TYR A 56 8.19 4.08 -10.47
C TYR A 56 7.58 2.72 -10.17
N ARG A 57 8.37 1.65 -10.30
CA ARG A 57 7.97 0.29 -9.88
C ARG A 57 8.20 0.16 -8.38
N TYR A 58 7.25 -0.42 -7.67
CA TYR A 58 7.38 -0.65 -6.23
C TYR A 58 7.06 -2.08 -5.83
N ARG A 59 7.54 -2.40 -4.64
CA ARG A 59 7.19 -3.59 -3.88
C ARG A 59 7.08 -3.21 -2.41
N GLU A 60 6.05 -3.72 -1.75
CA GLU A 60 5.84 -3.56 -0.33
C GLU A 60 5.45 -4.85 0.36
N ARG A 61 5.63 -4.86 1.68
CA ARG A 61 5.22 -5.93 2.58
C ARG A 61 4.73 -5.37 3.91
N GLY A 62 3.78 -6.07 4.51
CA GLY A 62 3.28 -5.78 5.84
C GLY A 62 2.71 -7.02 6.51
N TYR A 63 2.22 -6.84 7.72
CA TYR A 63 1.62 -7.90 8.54
C TYR A 63 0.10 -7.82 8.51
N VAL A 64 -0.54 -8.97 8.63
CA VAL A 64 -2.00 -9.09 8.75
C VAL A 64 -2.33 -9.53 10.17
N PHE A 65 -3.26 -8.82 10.79
CA PHE A 65 -3.77 -9.09 12.12
C PHE A 65 -5.26 -9.42 12.06
N ASP A 66 -5.73 -10.32 12.93
CA ASP A 66 -7.17 -10.48 13.14
C ASP A 66 -7.76 -9.27 13.89
N LEU A 67 -9.08 -9.22 14.03
CA LEU A 67 -9.75 -8.14 14.78
C LEU A 67 -9.39 -8.09 16.27
N LYS A 68 -8.72 -9.12 16.80
CA LYS A 68 -8.22 -9.20 18.18
C LYS A 68 -6.74 -8.80 18.27
N GLY A 69 -6.13 -8.35 17.18
CA GLY A 69 -4.74 -7.92 17.13
C GLY A 69 -3.71 -9.06 17.08
N ARG A 70 -4.13 -10.30 16.81
CA ARG A 70 -3.20 -11.43 16.66
C ARG A 70 -2.63 -11.44 15.24
N GLY A 71 -1.32 -11.58 15.10
CA GLY A 71 -0.70 -11.78 13.80
C GLY A 71 -1.18 -13.09 13.17
N VAL A 72 -1.84 -13.01 12.02
CA VAL A 72 -2.39 -14.17 11.29
C VAL A 72 -1.70 -14.42 9.95
N GLY A 73 -0.79 -13.53 9.56
CA GLY A 73 -0.02 -13.70 8.33
C GLY A 73 0.67 -12.42 7.89
N SER A 74 0.91 -12.35 6.58
CA SER A 74 1.57 -11.22 5.94
C SER A 74 0.91 -10.92 4.59
N PHE A 75 1.27 -9.79 4.01
CA PHE A 75 0.91 -9.49 2.64
C PHE A 75 2.09 -8.89 1.90
N SER A 76 1.98 -8.90 0.58
CA SER A 76 2.84 -8.11 -0.29
C SER A 76 2.04 -7.45 -1.39
N SER A 77 2.44 -6.25 -1.77
CA SER A 77 1.90 -5.58 -2.94
C SER A 77 3.00 -5.21 -3.92
N THR A 78 2.68 -5.24 -5.20
CA THR A 78 3.57 -4.76 -6.26
C THR A 78 2.77 -3.92 -7.26
N GLY A 79 3.44 -2.99 -7.91
CA GLY A 79 2.80 -2.19 -8.93
C GLY A 79 3.74 -1.17 -9.55
N THR A 80 3.15 -0.24 -10.31
CA THR A 80 3.85 0.92 -10.85
C THR A 80 3.02 2.15 -10.58
N PHE A 81 3.58 3.11 -9.85
CA PHE A 81 2.94 4.42 -9.69
C PHE A 81 3.51 5.44 -10.67
N ARG A 82 2.67 6.38 -11.10
CA ARG A 82 3.07 7.53 -11.91
C ARG A 82 2.87 8.81 -11.10
N LEU A 83 3.94 9.57 -10.95
CA LEU A 83 3.90 10.89 -10.32
C LEU A 83 3.41 11.93 -11.34
N SER A 84 2.50 12.82 -10.91
CA SER A 84 2.06 13.95 -11.70
C SER A 84 3.20 14.95 -11.96
N ALA A 85 3.06 15.77 -13.00
CA ALA A 85 4.09 16.74 -13.39
C ALA A 85 4.39 17.78 -12.31
N ASP A 86 3.37 18.17 -11.54
CA ASP A 86 3.50 19.08 -10.39
C ASP A 86 4.12 18.40 -9.14
N GLY A 87 4.30 17.07 -9.19
CA GLY A 87 4.88 16.30 -8.11
C GLY A 87 3.95 16.09 -6.90
N ASN A 88 2.67 16.47 -6.96
CA ASN A 88 1.78 16.47 -5.79
C ASN A 88 0.81 15.29 -5.74
N THR A 89 0.68 14.51 -6.81
CA THR A 89 -0.19 13.34 -6.84
C THR A 89 0.52 12.15 -7.48
N PHE A 90 0.19 10.93 -7.05
CA PHE A 90 0.53 9.75 -7.82
C PHE A 90 -0.63 8.77 -7.89
N THR A 91 -0.72 8.06 -9.01
CA THR A 91 -1.71 6.99 -9.21
C THR A 91 -1.00 5.69 -9.51
N SER A 92 -1.57 4.58 -9.06
CA SER A 92 -1.01 3.25 -9.26
C SER A 92 -2.10 2.21 -9.45
N PRO A 93 -2.08 1.43 -10.55
CA PRO A 93 -2.55 0.06 -10.48
C PRO A 93 -1.53 -0.78 -9.69
N GLY A 94 -2.01 -1.76 -8.96
CA GLY A 94 -1.17 -2.72 -8.23
C GLY A 94 -1.85 -4.07 -8.07
N THR A 95 -1.10 -5.02 -7.55
CA THR A 95 -1.60 -6.35 -7.17
C THR A 95 -1.26 -6.59 -5.71
N PHE A 96 -2.29 -6.85 -4.91
CA PHE A 96 -2.19 -7.27 -3.53
C PHE A 96 -2.14 -8.79 -3.47
N THR A 97 -1.38 -9.35 -2.53
CA THR A 97 -1.33 -10.78 -2.27
C THR A 97 -1.21 -11.01 -0.77
N GLN A 98 -2.12 -11.78 -0.19
CA GLN A 98 -2.11 -12.17 1.21
C GLN A 98 -1.56 -13.58 1.37
N TYR A 99 -0.88 -13.78 2.49
CA TYR A 99 -0.31 -15.05 2.92
C TYR A 99 -0.74 -15.36 4.36
N ASP A 100 -0.94 -16.64 4.65
CA ASP A 100 -1.13 -17.11 6.03
C ASP A 100 0.19 -17.12 6.82
N ALA A 101 0.13 -17.48 8.09
CA ALA A 101 1.29 -17.60 8.97
C ALA A 101 2.34 -18.63 8.47
N SER A 102 1.95 -19.56 7.60
CA SER A 102 2.83 -20.55 6.98
C SER A 102 3.38 -20.08 5.62
N SER A 103 3.19 -18.80 5.27
CA SER A 103 3.58 -18.21 3.99
C SER A 103 2.87 -18.78 2.76
N LYS A 104 1.76 -19.50 2.94
CA LYS A 104 0.93 -19.96 1.82
C LYS A 104 0.04 -18.81 1.37
N LYS A 105 0.00 -18.57 0.06
CA LYS A 105 -0.89 -17.57 -0.55
C LYS A 105 -2.36 -17.92 -0.27
N THR A 106 -3.10 -16.98 0.30
CA THR A 106 -4.53 -17.13 0.63
C THR A 106 -5.42 -16.32 -0.30
N SER A 107 -4.97 -15.16 -0.78
CA SER A 107 -5.70 -14.34 -1.74
C SER A 107 -4.76 -13.55 -2.64
N SER A 108 -5.27 -13.07 -3.77
CA SER A 108 -4.59 -12.09 -4.62
C SER A 108 -5.59 -11.38 -5.51
N GLU A 109 -5.45 -10.07 -5.58
CA GLU A 109 -6.41 -9.22 -6.29
C GLU A 109 -5.73 -7.94 -6.81
N PRO A 110 -6.26 -7.35 -7.89
CA PRO A 110 -5.85 -6.04 -8.33
C PRO A 110 -6.39 -4.95 -7.40
N TYR A 111 -5.65 -3.85 -7.28
CA TYR A 111 -6.13 -2.62 -6.67
C TYR A 111 -5.75 -1.40 -7.50
N SER A 112 -6.41 -0.29 -7.20
CA SER A 112 -6.01 1.04 -7.67
C SER A 112 -5.77 1.96 -6.49
N LEU A 113 -4.76 2.81 -6.59
CA LEU A 113 -4.37 3.77 -5.57
C LEU A 113 -4.28 5.16 -6.19
N THR A 114 -4.81 6.16 -5.49
CA THR A 114 -4.54 7.58 -5.75
C THR A 114 -4.04 8.22 -4.46
N ALA A 115 -2.88 8.86 -4.52
CA ALA A 115 -2.29 9.56 -3.39
C ALA A 115 -2.07 11.04 -3.69
N ARG A 116 -2.23 11.88 -2.66
CA ARG A 116 -2.01 13.32 -2.68
C ARG A 116 -1.04 13.71 -1.59
N ARG A 117 -0.08 14.57 -1.92
CA ARG A 117 0.91 15.07 -0.97
C ARG A 117 0.23 16.02 0.03
N ILE A 118 0.44 15.79 1.32
CA ILE A 118 -0.07 16.62 2.42
C ILE A 118 0.99 17.62 2.87
N THR A 119 2.26 17.21 2.87
CA THR A 119 3.41 18.05 3.27
C THR A 119 4.64 17.69 2.43
N ALA A 120 5.44 18.70 2.07
CA ALA A 120 6.63 18.61 1.24
C ALA A 120 7.92 18.39 2.05
#